data_AF-A0A3C1VC20-F1
#
_entry.id   AF-A0A3C1VC20-F1
#
_cell.length_a   1.000
_cell.length_b   1.000
_cell.length_c   1.000
_cell.angle_alpha   90.00
_cell.angle_beta   90.00
_cell.angle_gamma   90.00
#
_symmetry.space_group_name_H-M   'P 1'
#
loop_
_entity.id
_entity.type
_entity.pdbx_description
1 polymer ?
#
loop_
_entity_poly.entity_id
_entity_poly.type
_entity_poly.pdbx_seq_one_letter_code
_entity_poly.pdbx_strand_id
1 'polypeptide(L)'
;FTAAGVAAAGETNYFCVVCGKGPLSGRIWISKWGAVCDDCYKLENHCSLCGLPIRDGDGSVKTGDGRFICKFDKPNAVLDVVGAREVFTDARRELIGMFGRSFALNFPDVTVNLFDVDYWSELGRSDGLHKFGFASTRRTPKGDCTHEVVLLSGRLQNELAATAAHEYTHLWINENRPADHVIDSDTIEAICELSAYKLMEARSQPEQLQKILDNPYTHGEIKKLVALEKEHSVGYILNWVKNGAGATLETESSASAAPVRTPVIAFTNVPPPLPEALKLSGLLLDGQSRHAIINDVSFAAGEFKNVNLRSRTVRIRCREISRAGVVLEVDGFPGQFTLKIGEEKFVP
;
A
#
# COMPACT_ATOMS: atom_id res chain seq x y z
N PHE A 1 -23.31 10.52 8.25
CA PHE A 1 -24.55 11.18 7.79
C PHE A 1 -25.21 11.87 8.96
N THR A 2 -25.87 13.00 8.71
CA THR A 2 -26.77 13.63 9.68
C THR A 2 -28.17 13.69 9.09
N ALA A 3 -29.18 13.26 9.84
CA ALA A 3 -30.57 13.31 9.41
C ALA A 3 -31.15 14.71 9.67
N ALA A 4 -31.84 15.28 8.68
CA ALA A 4 -32.61 16.51 8.80
C ALA A 4 -34.07 16.24 8.42
N GLY A 5 -35.00 16.73 9.23
CA GLY A 5 -36.44 16.70 8.93
C GLY A 5 -36.86 17.99 8.24
N VAL A 6 -37.51 17.87 7.09
CA VAL A 6 -38.00 19.00 6.30
C VAL A 6 -39.50 18.83 6.03
N ALA A 7 -40.30 19.84 6.38
CA ALA A 7 -41.76 19.73 6.40
C ALA A 7 -42.39 19.79 4.99
N ALA A 8 -41.84 20.59 4.05
CA ALA A 8 -42.37 20.67 2.68
C ALA A 8 -41.29 20.87 1.59
N ALA A 9 -41.60 20.46 0.35
CA ALA A 9 -40.66 20.53 -0.80
C ALA A 9 -40.35 21.96 -1.24
N GLY A 10 -41.27 22.90 -0.97
CA GLY A 10 -41.08 24.33 -1.24
C GLY A 10 -40.17 25.06 -0.24
N GLU A 11 -39.70 24.39 0.81
CA GLU A 11 -38.88 24.98 1.88
C GLU A 11 -37.38 24.69 1.73
N THR A 12 -36.97 23.89 0.73
CA THR A 12 -35.55 23.62 0.48
C THR A 12 -35.18 23.64 -1.00
N ASN A 13 -33.94 24.02 -1.30
CA ASN A 13 -33.34 23.91 -2.62
C ASN A 13 -32.49 22.63 -2.77
N TYR A 14 -32.77 21.60 -1.97
CA TYR A 14 -31.97 20.38 -1.98
C TYR A 14 -32.36 19.45 -3.14
N PHE A 15 -31.35 18.98 -3.88
CA PHE A 15 -31.47 17.92 -4.88
C PHE A 15 -30.62 16.73 -4.42
N CYS A 16 -31.15 15.53 -4.60
CA CYS A 16 -30.45 14.30 -4.21
C CYS A 16 -29.22 14.09 -5.09
N VAL A 17 -28.04 14.00 -4.49
CA VAL A 17 -26.77 13.83 -5.22
C VAL A 17 -26.61 12.43 -5.85
N VAL A 18 -27.41 11.46 -5.39
CA VAL A 18 -27.44 10.08 -5.92
C VAL A 18 -28.36 9.99 -7.14
N CYS A 19 -29.64 10.36 -7.00
CA CYS A 19 -30.65 10.16 -8.06
C CYS A 19 -31.10 11.44 -8.80
N GLY A 20 -30.66 12.63 -8.38
CA GLY A 20 -31.07 13.91 -8.96
C GLY A 20 -32.47 14.40 -8.56
N LYS A 21 -33.24 13.63 -7.78
CA LYS A 21 -34.58 14.00 -7.32
C LYS A 21 -34.52 15.30 -6.50
N GLY A 22 -35.34 16.27 -6.83
CA GLY A 22 -35.53 17.47 -6.04
C GLY A 22 -36.57 18.41 -6.66
N PRO A 23 -37.02 19.45 -5.93
CA PRO A 23 -36.66 19.75 -4.54
C PRO A 23 -37.07 18.66 -3.55
N LEU A 24 -36.20 18.35 -2.59
CA LEU A 24 -36.44 17.30 -1.60
C LEU A 24 -37.39 17.77 -0.48
N SER A 25 -38.20 16.83 0.03
CA SER A 25 -39.07 17.02 1.20
C SER A 25 -39.07 15.79 2.08
N GLY A 26 -39.52 15.92 3.32
CA GLY A 26 -39.55 14.83 4.29
C GLY A 26 -38.18 14.58 4.91
N ARG A 27 -37.79 13.31 5.06
CA ARG A 27 -36.51 12.93 5.64
C ARG A 27 -35.39 13.08 4.61
N ILE A 28 -34.40 13.90 4.94
CA ILE A 28 -33.22 14.15 4.11
C ILE A 28 -31.97 13.78 4.89
N TRP A 29 -31.03 13.13 4.22
CA TRP A 29 -29.76 12.70 4.79
C TRP A 29 -28.63 13.54 4.23
N ILE A 30 -27.81 14.15 5.08
CA ILE A 30 -26.69 14.99 4.64
C ILE A 30 -25.39 14.19 4.68
N SER A 31 -24.70 14.15 3.54
CA SER A 31 -23.37 13.59 3.34
C SER A 31 -22.35 14.69 3.05
N LYS A 32 -21.05 14.36 3.03
CA LYS A 32 -19.99 15.29 2.60
C LYS A 32 -20.17 15.79 1.16
N TRP A 33 -20.90 15.03 0.33
CA TRP A 33 -21.15 15.35 -1.07
C TRP A 33 -22.46 16.11 -1.30
N GLY A 34 -23.31 16.23 -0.28
CA GLY A 34 -24.60 16.90 -0.37
C GLY A 34 -25.77 16.05 0.14
N ALA A 35 -26.99 16.50 -0.19
CA ALA A 35 -28.24 15.90 0.29
C ALA A 35 -28.57 14.57 -0.42
N VAL A 36 -29.11 13.63 0.34
CA VAL A 36 -29.54 12.30 -0.11
C VAL A 36 -30.99 12.10 0.29
N CYS A 37 -31.85 11.70 -0.66
CA CYS A 37 -33.25 11.38 -0.34
C CYS A 37 -33.36 10.08 0.45
N ASP A 38 -34.45 9.90 1.19
CA ASP A 38 -34.68 8.71 2.00
C ASP A 38 -34.64 7.40 1.19
N ASP A 39 -35.14 7.41 -0.05
CA ASP A 39 -35.11 6.25 -0.95
C ASP A 39 -33.67 5.82 -1.28
N CYS A 40 -32.80 6.79 -1.59
CA CYS A 40 -31.40 6.51 -1.90
C CYS A 40 -30.60 6.12 -0.66
N TYR A 41 -30.92 6.69 0.51
CA TYR A 41 -30.26 6.33 1.76
C TYR A 41 -30.47 4.85 2.15
N LYS A 42 -31.57 4.24 1.71
CA LYS A 42 -31.91 2.83 1.98
C LYS A 42 -31.34 1.84 0.96
N LEU A 43 -30.59 2.30 -0.04
CA LEU A 43 -29.93 1.39 -0.98
C LEU A 43 -28.97 0.48 -0.23
N GLU A 44 -28.83 -0.76 -0.68
CA GLU A 44 -27.97 -1.74 -0.01
C GLU A 44 -26.48 -1.37 -0.16
N ASN A 45 -26.07 -1.04 -1.39
CA ASN A 45 -24.68 -0.76 -1.71
C ASN A 45 -24.28 0.66 -1.33
N HIS A 46 -23.11 0.78 -0.70
CA HIS A 46 -22.55 2.05 -0.26
C HIS A 46 -21.07 2.14 -0.63
N CYS A 47 -20.59 3.36 -0.84
CA CYS A 47 -19.18 3.64 -1.06
C CYS A 47 -18.36 3.22 0.16
N SER A 48 -17.34 2.37 -0.02
CA SER A 48 -16.46 1.93 1.06
C SER A 48 -15.57 3.05 1.64
N LEU A 49 -15.47 4.19 0.93
CA LEU A 49 -14.63 5.32 1.33
C LEU A 49 -15.40 6.42 2.07
N CYS A 50 -16.61 6.76 1.62
CA CYS A 50 -17.39 7.84 2.20
C CYS A 50 -18.79 7.45 2.69
N GLY A 51 -19.21 6.20 2.46
CA GLY A 51 -20.55 5.72 2.80
C GLY A 51 -21.66 6.28 1.93
N LEU A 52 -21.39 6.96 0.81
CA LEU A 52 -22.46 7.42 -0.08
C LEU A 52 -23.20 6.22 -0.70
N PRO A 53 -24.55 6.17 -0.66
CA PRO A 53 -25.30 5.12 -1.31
C PRO A 53 -25.07 5.08 -2.82
N ILE A 54 -25.06 3.88 -3.38
CA ILE A 54 -24.72 3.62 -4.78
C ILE A 54 -25.91 3.05 -5.51
N ARG A 55 -26.20 3.68 -6.65
CA ARG A 55 -27.25 3.25 -7.57
C ARG A 55 -26.62 2.63 -8.80
N ASP A 56 -27.20 1.56 -9.30
CA ASP A 56 -26.72 0.93 -10.54
C ASP A 56 -26.65 1.94 -11.69
N GLY A 57 -25.51 1.93 -12.39
CA GLY A 57 -25.25 2.85 -13.50
C GLY A 57 -24.91 4.28 -13.10
N ASP A 58 -24.69 4.59 -11.82
CA ASP A 58 -24.34 5.95 -11.36
C ASP A 58 -22.89 6.38 -11.64
N GLY A 59 -22.09 5.52 -12.28
CA GLY A 59 -20.68 5.77 -12.58
C GLY A 59 -19.71 5.30 -11.49
N SER A 60 -20.21 4.65 -10.44
CA SER A 60 -19.41 3.90 -9.46
C SER A 60 -18.53 2.83 -10.11
N VAL A 61 -17.56 2.35 -9.34
CA VAL A 61 -16.71 1.21 -9.69
C VAL A 61 -16.73 0.20 -8.54
N LYS A 62 -16.67 -1.09 -8.89
CA LYS A 62 -16.57 -2.19 -7.93
C LYS A 62 -15.16 -2.77 -8.02
N THR A 63 -14.46 -2.85 -6.89
CA THR A 63 -13.14 -3.49 -6.78
C THR A 63 -13.27 -5.01 -6.84
N GLY A 64 -12.15 -5.74 -6.98
CA GLY A 64 -12.18 -7.20 -7.08
C GLY A 64 -12.73 -7.91 -5.83
N ASP A 65 -12.56 -7.34 -4.63
CA ASP A 65 -13.17 -7.81 -3.36
C ASP A 65 -14.63 -7.39 -3.18
N GLY A 66 -15.18 -6.65 -4.14
CA GLY A 66 -16.58 -6.26 -4.13
C GLY A 66 -16.93 -5.01 -3.34
N ARG A 67 -15.94 -4.29 -2.79
CA ARG A 67 -16.17 -2.91 -2.32
C ARG A 67 -16.60 -2.03 -3.48
N PHE A 68 -17.46 -1.06 -3.19
CA PHE A 68 -17.87 -0.07 -4.17
C PHE A 68 -17.25 1.29 -3.88
N ILE A 69 -16.90 2.02 -4.94
CA ILE A 69 -16.40 3.39 -4.87
C ILE A 69 -17.32 4.27 -5.69
N CYS A 70 -17.94 5.27 -5.05
CA CYS A 70 -18.91 6.14 -5.72
C CYS A 70 -18.25 7.03 -6.78
N LYS A 71 -19.06 7.57 -7.67
CA LYS A 71 -18.64 8.49 -8.74
C LYS A 71 -17.84 9.72 -8.27
N PHE A 72 -17.97 10.12 -7.01
CA PHE A 72 -17.28 11.29 -6.45
C PHE A 72 -15.89 10.96 -5.89
N ASP A 73 -15.72 9.80 -5.24
CA ASP A 73 -14.41 9.38 -4.74
C ASP A 73 -13.58 8.68 -5.83
N LYS A 74 -14.23 8.06 -6.83
CA LYS A 74 -13.60 7.32 -7.93
C LYS A 74 -12.46 8.07 -8.63
N PRO A 75 -12.57 9.37 -8.99
CA PRO A 75 -11.48 10.10 -9.66
C PRO A 75 -10.19 10.17 -8.83
N ASN A 76 -10.29 10.07 -7.51
CA ASN A 76 -9.17 10.15 -6.58
C ASN A 76 -8.80 8.78 -6.00
N ALA A 77 -9.45 7.69 -6.43
CA ALA A 77 -9.16 6.35 -5.98
C ALA A 77 -8.09 5.70 -6.86
N VAL A 78 -7.14 4.99 -6.25
CA VAL A 78 -6.11 4.24 -6.97
C VAL A 78 -6.62 2.82 -7.19
N LEU A 79 -6.79 2.44 -8.45
CA LEU A 79 -7.46 1.20 -8.84
C LEU A 79 -6.54 0.20 -9.55
N ASP A 80 -5.33 0.61 -9.91
CA ASP A 80 -4.40 -0.23 -10.64
C ASP A 80 -2.97 -0.11 -10.08
N VAL A 81 -2.14 -1.09 -10.44
CA VAL A 81 -0.77 -1.20 -9.95
C VAL A 81 0.15 -0.08 -10.47
N VAL A 82 -0.20 0.54 -11.61
CA VAL A 82 0.58 1.65 -12.17
C VAL A 82 0.42 2.88 -11.28
N GLY A 83 -0.83 3.26 -10.97
CA GLY A 83 -1.11 4.34 -10.04
C GLY A 83 -0.58 4.06 -8.63
N ALA A 84 -0.59 2.80 -8.18
CA ALA A 84 0.01 2.43 -6.89
C ALA A 84 1.53 2.65 -6.86
N ARG A 85 2.23 2.28 -7.95
CA ARG A 85 3.67 2.52 -8.13
C ARG A 85 4.01 3.99 -8.18
N GLU A 86 3.20 4.80 -8.85
CA GLU A 86 3.37 6.25 -8.89
C GLU A 86 3.23 6.86 -7.50
N VAL A 87 2.15 6.52 -6.78
CA VAL A 87 1.91 7.00 -5.40
C VAL A 87 3.04 6.57 -4.46
N PHE A 88 3.48 5.32 -4.52
CA PHE A 88 4.60 4.83 -3.69
C PHE A 88 5.90 5.58 -4.01
N THR A 89 6.20 5.76 -5.29
CA THR A 89 7.40 6.48 -5.74
C THR A 89 7.39 7.93 -5.29
N ASP A 90 6.26 8.60 -5.39
CA ASP A 90 6.08 9.98 -4.96
C ASP A 90 6.22 10.11 -3.44
N ALA A 91 5.55 9.23 -2.67
CA ALA A 91 5.66 9.20 -1.21
C ALA A 91 7.11 8.98 -0.76
N ARG A 92 7.82 8.01 -1.36
CA ARG A 92 9.25 7.76 -1.11
C ARG A 92 10.09 9.01 -1.39
N ARG A 93 9.90 9.65 -2.54
CA ARG A 93 10.67 10.85 -2.93
C ARG A 93 10.45 11.98 -1.93
N GLU A 94 9.19 12.24 -1.55
CA GLU A 94 8.84 13.26 -0.58
C GLU A 94 9.47 12.96 0.79
N LEU A 95 9.38 11.72 1.28
CA LEU A 95 10.01 11.32 2.54
C LEU A 95 11.52 11.51 2.54
N ILE A 96 12.21 11.09 1.47
CA ILE A 96 13.66 11.31 1.34
C ILE A 96 13.98 12.81 1.29
N GLY A 97 13.13 13.61 0.63
CA GLY A 97 13.26 15.06 0.61
C GLY A 97 13.11 15.70 2.00
N MET A 98 12.18 15.20 2.81
CA MET A 98 11.91 15.70 4.16
C MET A 98 12.93 15.23 5.19
N PHE A 99 13.29 13.95 5.18
CA PHE A 99 14.11 13.32 6.22
C PHE A 99 15.60 13.25 5.84
N GLY A 100 15.93 13.61 4.60
CA GLY A 100 17.29 13.62 4.08
C GLY A 100 17.73 12.28 3.51
N ARG A 101 18.91 12.28 2.88
CA ARG A 101 19.44 11.12 2.13
C ARG A 101 19.71 9.89 3.01
N SER A 102 19.88 10.06 4.31
CA SER A 102 20.05 8.94 5.26
C SER A 102 18.79 8.08 5.40
N PHE A 103 17.64 8.58 4.95
CA PHE A 103 16.36 7.88 4.88
C PHE A 103 16.13 7.13 3.56
N ALA A 104 17.10 7.16 2.63
CA ALA A 104 17.06 6.36 1.42
C ALA A 104 17.38 4.88 1.72
N LEU A 105 16.71 3.96 1.03
CA LEU A 105 17.12 2.55 0.97
C LEU A 105 18.47 2.42 0.26
N ASN A 106 19.33 1.55 0.80
CA ASN A 106 20.57 1.12 0.16
C ASN A 106 20.28 0.20 -1.03
N PHE A 107 19.18 -0.56 -0.97
CA PHE A 107 18.66 -1.37 -2.07
C PHE A 107 17.39 -0.70 -2.61
N PRO A 108 17.51 0.18 -3.62
CA PRO A 108 16.44 1.09 -4.00
C PRO A 108 15.29 0.42 -4.76
N ASP A 109 15.48 -0.82 -5.22
CA ASP A 109 14.49 -1.55 -5.99
C ASP A 109 13.42 -2.13 -5.07
N VAL A 110 12.19 -1.62 -5.21
CA VAL A 110 11.02 -2.07 -4.45
C VAL A 110 9.98 -2.56 -5.43
N THR A 111 9.58 -3.83 -5.29
CA THR A 111 8.45 -4.38 -6.03
C THR A 111 7.17 -3.86 -5.40
N VAL A 112 6.39 -3.07 -6.13
CA VAL A 112 5.08 -2.58 -5.65
C VAL A 112 3.97 -3.35 -6.36
N ASN A 113 3.12 -3.97 -5.56
CA ASN A 113 1.96 -4.73 -5.96
C ASN A 113 0.69 -4.11 -5.37
N LEU A 114 -0.41 -4.28 -6.09
CA LEU A 114 -1.74 -3.90 -5.63
C LEU A 114 -2.58 -5.17 -5.47
N PHE A 115 -3.35 -5.26 -4.40
CA PHE A 115 -4.28 -6.36 -4.21
C PHE A 115 -5.71 -5.85 -4.06
N ASP A 116 -6.62 -6.59 -4.67
CA ASP A 116 -8.05 -6.37 -4.64
C ASP A 116 -8.75 -7.25 -3.59
N VAL A 117 -8.01 -7.90 -2.69
CA VAL A 117 -8.57 -8.95 -1.82
C VAL A 117 -8.63 -8.47 -0.39
N ASP A 118 -9.84 -8.44 0.18
CA ASP A 118 -10.00 -8.52 1.63
C ASP A 118 -9.44 -9.89 2.05
N TYR A 119 -8.17 -9.95 2.48
CA TYR A 119 -7.48 -11.17 2.96
C TYR A 119 -8.23 -11.81 4.16
N TRP A 120 -9.34 -11.20 4.60
CA TRP A 120 -9.97 -11.34 5.90
C TRP A 120 -11.48 -11.62 5.86
N SER A 121 -12.06 -12.01 4.72
CA SER A 121 -13.45 -12.52 4.74
C SER A 121 -13.51 -13.93 5.36
N GLU A 122 -13.94 -13.94 6.63
CA GLU A 122 -14.55 -15.03 7.43
C GLU A 122 -13.69 -15.93 8.34
N LEU A 123 -12.35 -15.90 8.31
CA LEU A 123 -11.51 -16.62 9.31
C LEU A 123 -10.44 -15.75 9.98
N GLY A 124 -10.60 -14.44 9.84
CA GLY A 124 -9.62 -13.44 10.22
C GLY A 124 -9.38 -13.31 11.70
N ARG A 125 -8.27 -13.88 12.19
CA ARG A 125 -7.76 -13.64 13.54
C ARG A 125 -7.60 -12.13 13.81
N SER A 126 -7.81 -11.73 15.06
CA SER A 126 -7.66 -10.36 15.60
C SER A 126 -6.27 -9.73 15.42
N ASP A 127 -5.30 -10.54 14.97
CA ASP A 127 -3.86 -10.36 14.96
C ASP A 127 -3.30 -10.20 13.51
N GLY A 128 -4.16 -9.89 12.54
CA GLY A 128 -3.87 -9.87 11.10
C GLY A 128 -3.32 -8.56 10.52
N LEU A 129 -2.38 -8.68 9.57
CA LEU A 129 -1.78 -7.67 8.66
C LEU A 129 -2.46 -6.28 8.63
N HIS A 130 -1.66 -5.19 8.57
CA HIS A 130 -2.15 -3.81 8.46
C HIS A 130 -3.23 -3.71 7.39
N LYS A 131 -4.38 -3.14 7.77
CA LYS A 131 -5.64 -3.16 6.99
C LYS A 131 -5.52 -2.63 5.55
N PHE A 132 -4.44 -1.93 5.22
CA PHE A 132 -4.26 -1.22 3.96
C PHE A 132 -2.96 -1.54 3.21
N GLY A 133 -2.01 -2.26 3.82
CA GLY A 133 -0.72 -2.55 3.19
C GLY A 133 0.17 -3.51 3.97
N PHE A 134 1.27 -3.93 3.37
CA PHE A 134 2.34 -4.68 4.03
C PHE A 134 3.65 -4.53 3.26
N ALA A 135 4.74 -4.45 4.00
CA ALA A 135 6.11 -4.44 3.50
C ALA A 135 6.88 -5.69 3.91
N SER A 136 7.73 -6.19 3.02
CA SER A 136 8.73 -7.19 3.37
C SER A 136 10.10 -6.89 2.80
N THR A 137 11.11 -7.27 3.58
CA THR A 137 12.51 -7.25 3.18
C THR A 137 13.05 -8.67 3.30
N ARG A 138 13.61 -9.19 2.20
CA ARG A 138 14.36 -10.45 2.21
C ARG A 138 15.85 -10.13 2.06
N ARG A 139 16.65 -10.62 3.00
CA ARG A 139 18.11 -10.57 2.92
C ARG A 139 18.62 -11.80 2.18
N THR A 140 19.45 -11.59 1.17
CA THR A 140 20.15 -12.65 0.45
C THR A 140 21.37 -13.11 1.25
N PRO A 141 21.93 -14.30 0.99
CA PRO A 141 23.16 -14.77 1.64
C PRO A 141 24.37 -13.85 1.40
N LYS A 142 24.34 -13.00 0.37
CA LYS A 142 25.41 -12.03 0.07
C LYS A 142 25.28 -10.73 0.85
N GLY A 143 24.20 -10.57 1.63
CA GLY A 143 23.88 -9.36 2.37
C GLY A 143 22.95 -8.39 1.61
N ASP A 144 22.67 -8.64 0.34
CA ASP A 144 21.76 -7.79 -0.46
C ASP A 144 20.31 -7.88 0.05
N CYS A 145 19.54 -6.80 -0.07
CA CYS A 145 18.11 -6.80 0.24
C CYS A 145 17.26 -6.75 -1.03
N THR A 146 16.14 -7.49 -1.01
CA THR A 146 15.04 -7.32 -1.97
C THR A 146 13.80 -6.89 -1.21
N HIS A 147 13.08 -5.91 -1.74
CA HIS A 147 11.92 -5.32 -1.08
C HIS A 147 10.64 -5.53 -1.87
N GLU A 148 9.56 -5.79 -1.14
CA GLU A 148 8.21 -5.85 -1.67
C GLU A 148 7.28 -5.01 -0.80
N VAL A 149 6.38 -4.27 -1.45
CA VAL A 149 5.28 -3.54 -0.82
C VAL A 149 4.00 -3.90 -1.53
N VAL A 150 3.00 -4.28 -0.76
CA VAL A 150 1.68 -4.69 -1.23
C VAL A 150 0.68 -3.70 -0.66
N LEU A 151 -0.12 -3.05 -1.50
CA LEU A 151 -1.06 -2.00 -1.09
C LEU A 151 -2.50 -2.35 -1.48
N LEU A 152 -3.46 -1.99 -0.63
CA LEU A 152 -4.88 -2.26 -0.89
C LEU A 152 -5.40 -1.34 -1.99
N SER A 153 -6.06 -1.92 -2.99
CA SER A 153 -6.71 -1.17 -4.06
C SER A 153 -7.90 -0.35 -3.55
N GLY A 154 -8.35 0.60 -4.37
CA GLY A 154 -9.58 1.33 -4.11
C GLY A 154 -9.51 2.27 -2.91
N ARG A 155 -8.30 2.74 -2.56
CA ARG A 155 -8.05 3.78 -1.57
C ARG A 155 -7.88 5.13 -2.24
N LEU A 156 -8.21 6.21 -1.53
CA LEU A 156 -7.91 7.56 -2.00
C LEU A 156 -6.39 7.76 -2.13
N GLN A 157 -5.93 8.55 -3.10
CA GLN A 157 -4.49 8.78 -3.35
C GLN A 157 -3.71 9.15 -2.08
N ASN A 158 -4.22 10.05 -1.23
CA ASN A 158 -3.54 10.43 0.01
C ASN A 158 -3.61 9.36 1.11
N GLU A 159 -4.65 8.52 1.12
CA GLU A 159 -4.70 7.37 2.03
C GLU A 159 -3.67 6.32 1.63
N LEU A 160 -3.61 6.01 0.33
CA LEU A 160 -2.61 5.09 -0.20
C LEU A 160 -1.19 5.63 -0.02
N ALA A 161 -0.98 6.95 -0.15
CA ALA A 161 0.32 7.59 0.09
C ALA A 161 0.75 7.51 1.56
N ALA A 162 -0.18 7.70 2.51
CA ALA A 162 0.09 7.52 3.93
C ALA A 162 0.51 6.07 4.24
N THR A 163 -0.21 5.08 3.69
CA THR A 163 0.17 3.67 3.81
C THR A 163 1.52 3.40 3.14
N ALA A 164 1.75 3.90 1.93
CA ALA A 164 3.02 3.73 1.24
C ALA A 164 4.21 4.31 2.03
N ALA A 165 4.02 5.45 2.71
CA ALA A 165 5.01 6.04 3.60
C ALA A 165 5.33 5.15 4.80
N HIS A 166 4.29 4.63 5.46
CA HIS A 166 4.39 3.68 6.55
C HIS A 166 5.16 2.43 6.12
N GLU A 167 4.74 1.79 5.03
CA GLU A 167 5.38 0.58 4.50
C GLU A 167 6.82 0.81 4.04
N TYR A 168 7.12 1.95 3.41
CA TYR A 168 8.49 2.32 3.04
C TYR A 168 9.40 2.42 4.28
N THR A 169 8.87 2.91 5.40
CA THR A 169 9.62 3.04 6.65
C THR A 169 9.97 1.67 7.25
N HIS A 170 9.09 0.68 7.16
CA HIS A 170 9.43 -0.70 7.52
C HIS A 170 10.62 -1.22 6.70
N LEU A 171 10.65 -0.98 5.39
CA LEU A 171 11.79 -1.37 4.54
C LEU A 171 13.08 -0.72 5.03
N TRP A 172 13.02 0.59 5.34
CA TRP A 172 14.18 1.35 5.79
C TRP A 172 14.71 0.86 7.15
N ILE A 173 13.82 0.62 8.12
CA ILE A 173 14.17 0.04 9.42
C ILE A 173 14.82 -1.33 9.22
N ASN A 174 14.23 -2.18 8.37
CA ASN A 174 14.74 -3.52 8.09
C ASN A 174 16.15 -3.52 7.49
N GLU A 175 16.54 -2.49 6.74
CA GLU A 175 17.91 -2.34 6.26
C GLU A 175 18.87 -1.77 7.31
N ASN A 176 18.44 -0.74 8.04
CA ASN A 176 19.31 0.16 8.79
C ASN A 176 19.40 -0.15 10.29
N ARG A 177 18.47 -0.92 10.84
CA ARG A 177 18.50 -1.36 12.25
C ARG A 177 19.52 -2.49 12.42
N PRO A 178 20.51 -2.36 13.31
CA PRO A 178 21.41 -3.45 13.68
C PRO A 178 20.65 -4.67 14.23
N ALA A 179 21.22 -5.87 14.05
CA ALA A 179 20.56 -7.11 14.48
C ALA A 179 20.45 -7.25 16.01
N ASP A 180 21.35 -6.61 16.76
CA ASP A 180 21.39 -6.54 18.21
C ASP A 180 20.51 -5.43 18.79
N HIS A 181 20.06 -4.47 17.97
CA HIS A 181 19.12 -3.44 18.39
C HIS A 181 17.68 -3.97 18.30
N VAL A 182 17.20 -4.55 19.40
CA VAL A 182 15.84 -5.12 19.50
C VAL A 182 14.85 -4.04 19.90
N ILE A 183 14.11 -3.51 18.93
CA ILE A 183 13.03 -2.52 19.13
C ILE A 183 11.69 -3.27 19.24
N ASP A 184 10.83 -2.86 20.17
CA ASP A 184 9.49 -3.45 20.31
C ASP A 184 8.57 -3.11 19.12
N SER A 185 7.50 -3.89 18.94
CA SER A 185 6.58 -3.71 17.82
C SER A 185 5.92 -2.34 17.82
N ASP A 186 5.43 -1.87 18.96
CA ASP A 186 4.64 -0.63 19.03
C ASP A 186 5.52 0.58 18.69
N THR A 187 6.79 0.57 19.13
CA THR A 187 7.77 1.59 18.74
C THR A 187 8.07 1.56 17.24
N ILE A 188 8.25 0.36 16.63
CA ILE A 188 8.46 0.25 15.17
C ILE A 188 7.26 0.83 14.42
N GLU A 189 6.06 0.42 14.81
CA GLU A 189 4.81 0.85 14.18
C GLU A 189 4.58 2.34 14.31
N ALA A 190 4.91 2.91 15.47
CA ALA A 190 4.79 4.34 15.71
C ALA A 190 5.83 5.15 14.91
N ILE A 191 7.04 4.62 14.68
CA ILE A 191 8.01 5.26 13.76
C ILE A 191 7.49 5.22 12.31
N CYS A 192 6.87 4.11 11.90
CA CYS A 192 6.27 3.99 10.58
C CYS A 192 5.08 4.96 10.42
N GLU A 193 4.20 5.06 11.43
CA GLU A 193 3.11 6.04 11.47
C GLU A 193 3.62 7.49 11.52
N LEU A 194 4.76 7.77 12.17
CA LEU A 194 5.34 9.11 12.15
C LEU A 194 5.70 9.54 10.72
N SER A 195 6.25 8.64 9.90
CA SER A 195 6.54 8.95 8.50
C SER A 195 5.28 9.32 7.71
N ALA A 196 4.20 8.56 7.91
CA ALA A 196 2.90 8.81 7.29
C ALA A 196 2.31 10.14 7.78
N TYR A 197 2.41 10.41 9.08
CA TYR A 197 1.97 11.66 9.70
C TYR A 197 2.69 12.86 9.08
N LYS A 198 4.03 12.83 8.99
CA LYS A 198 4.82 13.93 8.41
C LYS A 198 4.52 14.14 6.93
N LEU A 199 4.30 13.06 6.17
CA LEU A 199 3.86 13.18 4.78
C LEU A 199 2.48 13.84 4.66
N MET A 200 1.51 13.43 5.48
CA MET A 200 0.18 14.03 5.50
C MET A 200 0.18 15.49 5.99
N GLU A 201 1.12 15.84 6.88
CA GLU A 201 1.33 17.22 7.34
C GLU A 201 1.84 18.08 6.18
N ALA A 202 2.87 17.62 5.46
CA ALA A 202 3.39 18.30 4.28
C ALA A 202 2.33 18.46 3.17
N ARG A 203 1.43 17.49 3.01
CA ARG A 203 0.33 17.51 2.04
C ARG A 203 -0.94 18.22 2.54
N SER A 204 -0.91 18.83 3.73
CA SER A 204 -2.05 19.54 4.32
C SER A 204 -3.33 18.69 4.38
N GLN A 205 -3.22 17.44 4.87
CA GLN A 205 -4.31 16.47 4.95
C GLN A 205 -4.80 16.27 6.41
N PRO A 206 -5.56 17.21 7.00
CA PRO A 206 -5.93 17.16 8.42
C PRO A 206 -6.76 15.94 8.80
N GLU A 207 -7.64 15.46 7.91
CA GLU A 207 -8.42 14.24 8.16
C GLU A 207 -7.53 13.00 8.29
N GLN A 208 -6.44 12.93 7.51
CA GLN A 208 -5.51 11.80 7.58
C GLN A 208 -4.59 11.91 8.79
N LEU A 209 -4.14 13.12 9.15
CA LEU A 209 -3.42 13.36 10.40
C LEU A 209 -4.21 12.86 11.60
N GLN A 210 -5.50 13.22 11.67
CA GLN A 210 -6.37 12.79 12.76
C GLN A 210 -6.56 11.27 12.77
N LYS A 211 -6.78 10.64 11.62
CA LYS A 211 -6.86 9.17 11.50
C LYS A 211 -5.61 8.46 12.03
N ILE A 212 -4.42 8.97 11.72
CA ILE A 212 -3.15 8.42 12.19
C ILE A 212 -3.01 8.58 13.70
N LEU A 213 -3.33 9.76 14.25
CA LEU A 213 -3.27 10.02 15.69
C LEU A 213 -4.29 9.22 16.51
N ASP A 214 -5.43 8.89 15.91
CA ASP A 214 -6.49 8.11 16.54
C ASP A 214 -6.32 6.60 16.33
N ASN A 215 -5.29 6.16 15.58
CA ASN A 215 -5.04 4.74 15.35
C ASN A 215 -4.69 4.04 16.67
N PRO A 216 -5.53 3.12 17.18
CA PRO A 216 -5.28 2.44 18.45
C PRO A 216 -4.10 1.46 18.37
N TYR A 217 -3.66 1.10 17.16
CA TYR A 217 -2.67 0.05 16.92
C TYR A 217 -1.30 0.32 17.53
N THR A 218 -0.89 1.59 17.65
CA THR A 218 0.37 1.98 18.28
C THR A 218 0.24 2.19 19.80
N HIS A 219 -0.92 1.88 20.39
CA HIS A 219 -1.22 2.10 21.81
C HIS A 219 -0.90 3.53 22.33
N GLY A 220 -0.91 4.53 21.44
CA GLY A 220 -0.60 5.93 21.74
C GLY A 220 0.86 6.33 21.56
N GLU A 221 1.76 5.41 21.20
CA GLU A 221 3.18 5.69 20.95
C GLU A 221 3.38 6.73 19.83
N ILE A 222 2.50 6.75 18.81
CA ILE A 222 2.56 7.78 17.75
C ILE A 222 2.50 9.21 18.30
N LYS A 223 1.68 9.46 19.34
CA LYS A 223 1.55 10.79 19.94
C LYS A 223 2.84 11.20 20.65
N LYS A 224 3.53 10.24 21.27
CA LYS A 224 4.83 10.47 21.91
C LYS A 224 5.90 10.78 20.87
N LEU A 225 5.97 10.00 19.78
CA LEU A 225 6.93 10.20 18.69
C LEU A 225 6.71 11.53 17.95
N VAL A 226 5.47 11.98 17.76
CA VAL A 226 5.18 13.31 17.21
C VAL A 226 5.66 14.42 18.16
N ALA A 227 5.50 14.26 19.47
CA ALA A 227 6.02 15.23 20.44
C ALA A 227 7.56 15.25 20.45
N LEU A 228 8.18 14.07 20.42
CA LEU A 228 9.63 13.90 20.39
C LEU A 228 10.26 14.45 19.12
N GLU A 229 9.62 14.25 17.96
CA GLU A 229 10.05 14.81 16.68
C GLU A 229 10.07 16.35 16.72
N LYS A 230 9.08 16.97 17.37
CA LYS A 230 9.05 18.43 17.54
C LYS A 230 10.19 18.95 18.43
N GLU A 231 10.62 18.16 19.41
CA GLU A 231 11.68 18.54 20.34
C GLU A 231 13.09 18.30 19.77
N HIS A 232 13.32 17.17 19.11
CA HIS A 232 14.65 16.71 18.72
C HIS A 232 14.85 16.51 17.22
N SER A 233 13.85 16.81 16.38
CA SER A 233 13.76 16.51 14.95
C SER A 233 13.65 15.02 14.61
N VAL A 234 13.17 14.73 13.40
CA VAL A 234 13.12 13.36 12.85
C VAL A 234 14.51 12.71 12.77
N GLY A 235 15.58 13.50 12.60
CA GLY A 235 16.95 13.00 12.53
C GLY A 235 17.40 12.29 13.81
N TYR A 236 16.94 12.74 14.97
CA TYR A 236 17.20 12.08 16.25
C TYR A 236 16.61 10.67 16.30
N ILE A 237 15.34 10.53 15.87
CA ILE A 237 14.61 9.26 15.84
C ILE A 237 15.28 8.29 14.87
N LEU A 238 15.62 8.75 13.66
CA LEU A 238 16.31 7.93 12.66
C LEU A 238 17.72 7.51 13.13
N ASN A 239 18.44 8.40 13.82
CA ASN A 239 19.73 8.06 14.39
C ASN A 239 19.60 7.00 15.49
N TRP A 240 18.58 7.10 16.34
CA TRP A 240 18.31 6.09 17.37
C TRP A 240 18.00 4.73 16.74
N VAL A 241 17.21 4.64 15.66
CA VAL A 241 17.00 3.34 14.99
C VAL A 241 18.31 2.68 14.57
N LYS A 242 19.28 3.46 14.09
CA LYS A 242 20.59 2.95 13.62
C LYS A 242 21.56 2.61 14.75
N ASN A 243 21.52 3.37 15.85
CA ASN A 243 22.61 3.41 16.83
C ASN A 243 22.16 3.25 18.28
N GLY A 244 20.85 3.13 18.52
CA GLY A 244 20.27 2.95 19.84
C GLY A 244 20.50 1.55 20.40
N ALA A 245 20.18 1.39 21.68
CA ALA A 245 20.29 0.12 22.40
C ALA A 245 19.00 -0.25 23.17
N GLY A 246 18.02 0.65 23.21
CA GLY A 246 16.77 0.48 23.95
C GLY A 246 15.70 -0.22 23.12
N ALA A 247 14.76 -0.89 23.80
CA ALA A 247 13.59 -1.47 23.12
C ALA A 247 12.57 -0.41 22.71
N THR A 248 12.43 0.63 23.54
CA THR A 248 11.53 1.76 23.36
C THR A 248 12.32 3.04 23.18
N LEU A 249 11.77 3.96 22.39
CA LEU A 249 12.34 5.30 22.24
C LEU A 249 11.84 6.19 23.37
N GLU A 250 12.50 6.13 24.53
CA GLU A 250 12.35 7.14 25.56
C GLU A 250 13.30 8.32 25.26
N THR A 251 13.04 9.50 25.83
CA THR A 251 14.03 10.59 25.86
C THR A 251 15.25 10.12 26.64
N GLU A 252 16.14 9.38 25.99
CA GLU A 252 17.43 9.03 26.58
C GLU A 252 18.27 10.30 26.66
N SER A 253 18.62 10.65 27.90
CA SER A 253 19.54 11.74 28.21
C SER A 253 20.92 11.42 27.59
N SER A 254 21.19 12.01 26.43
CA SER A 254 22.53 12.22 25.85
C SER A 254 23.44 10.98 25.74
N ALA A 255 23.39 10.28 24.60
CA ALA A 255 24.50 9.45 24.13
C ALA A 255 25.04 10.02 22.81
N SER A 256 26.31 10.45 22.86
CA SER A 256 27.04 11.21 21.85
C SER A 256 27.16 10.47 20.50
N ALA A 257 26.71 11.10 19.42
CA ALA A 257 26.84 10.56 18.06
C ALA A 257 28.27 10.74 17.51
N ALA A 258 28.87 9.66 17.00
CA ALA A 258 30.14 9.71 16.27
C ALA A 258 29.93 10.08 14.79
N PRO A 259 30.90 10.74 14.12
CA PRO A 259 30.71 11.29 12.78
C PRO A 259 30.79 10.23 11.66
N VAL A 260 29.87 10.36 10.70
CA VAL A 260 29.70 9.50 9.52
C VAL A 260 30.77 9.77 8.45
N ARG A 261 31.36 8.71 7.87
CA ARG A 261 32.13 8.78 6.60
C ARG A 261 31.25 8.28 5.45
N THR A 262 31.04 9.11 4.44
CA THR A 262 30.19 8.82 3.27
C THR A 262 31.06 8.41 2.08
N PRO A 263 30.92 7.21 1.50
CA PRO A 263 31.40 6.95 0.15
C PRO A 263 30.39 7.48 -0.88
N VAL A 264 30.89 8.10 -1.94
CA VAL A 264 30.08 8.61 -3.06
C VAL A 264 29.95 7.49 -4.09
N ILE A 265 28.73 7.00 -4.33
CA ILE A 265 28.39 6.16 -5.48
C ILE A 265 27.34 6.91 -6.31
N ALA A 266 27.57 7.03 -7.61
CA ALA A 266 26.67 7.65 -8.56
C ALA A 266 25.67 6.63 -9.11
N PHE A 267 24.40 7.01 -9.23
CA PHE A 267 23.35 6.21 -9.88
C PHE A 267 22.76 6.94 -11.09
N THR A 268 22.46 6.17 -12.12
CA THR A 268 21.84 6.57 -13.39
C THR A 268 20.35 6.17 -13.42
N ASN A 269 19.48 7.10 -13.83
CA ASN A 269 18.01 6.96 -13.84
C ASN A 269 17.45 6.17 -15.05
N VAL A 270 18.00 5.02 -15.40
CA VAL A 270 17.49 4.23 -16.55
C VAL A 270 16.64 3.06 -16.03
N PRO A 271 15.35 2.95 -16.41
CA PRO A 271 14.54 1.77 -16.11
C PRO A 271 15.28 0.50 -16.56
N PRO A 272 15.33 -0.56 -15.73
CA PRO A 272 16.00 -1.78 -16.14
C PRO A 272 15.34 -2.31 -17.42
N PRO A 273 16.13 -2.72 -18.42
CA PRO A 273 15.58 -3.20 -19.68
C PRO A 273 14.73 -4.44 -19.41
N LEU A 274 13.57 -4.54 -20.07
CA LEU A 274 12.72 -5.73 -19.98
C LEU A 274 13.54 -7.02 -20.21
N PRO A 275 13.24 -8.10 -19.47
CA PRO A 275 13.96 -9.37 -19.60
C PRO A 275 13.75 -9.98 -20.98
N GLU A 276 14.78 -10.67 -21.50
CA GLU A 276 14.74 -11.35 -22.80
C GLU A 276 14.13 -12.75 -22.72
N ALA A 277 14.11 -13.35 -21.53
CA ALA A 277 13.66 -14.71 -21.27
C ALA A 277 12.62 -14.74 -20.14
N LEU A 278 11.86 -15.83 -20.05
CA LEU A 278 11.03 -16.11 -18.89
C LEU A 278 11.89 -16.59 -17.73
N LYS A 279 11.63 -16.05 -16.55
CA LYS A 279 12.35 -16.32 -15.32
C LYS A 279 11.37 -16.46 -14.19
N LEU A 280 11.52 -17.53 -13.42
CA LEU A 280 10.78 -17.70 -12.18
C LEU A 280 11.48 -16.87 -11.10
N SER A 281 10.91 -15.71 -10.79
CA SER A 281 11.40 -14.77 -9.78
C SER A 281 11.03 -15.20 -8.36
N GLY A 282 9.97 -15.99 -8.19
CA GLY A 282 9.54 -16.42 -6.86
C GLY A 282 8.47 -17.49 -6.85
N LEU A 283 8.39 -18.20 -5.72
CA LEU A 283 7.36 -19.18 -5.40
C LEU A 283 6.78 -18.83 -4.03
N LEU A 284 5.46 -18.65 -3.96
CA LEU A 284 4.71 -18.53 -2.72
C LEU A 284 3.98 -19.86 -2.50
N LEU A 285 4.43 -20.61 -1.50
CA LEU A 285 3.97 -21.97 -1.23
C LEU A 285 3.48 -22.04 0.22
N ASP A 286 2.30 -21.50 0.49
CA ASP A 286 1.71 -21.51 1.82
C ASP A 286 0.30 -22.16 1.83
N GLY A 287 0.11 -23.14 2.71
CA GLY A 287 -1.14 -23.91 2.81
C GLY A 287 -1.58 -24.58 1.50
N GLN A 288 -2.86 -24.41 1.14
CA GLN A 288 -3.46 -24.94 -0.10
C GLN A 288 -3.24 -24.03 -1.32
N SER A 289 -2.75 -22.80 -1.12
CA SER A 289 -2.60 -21.79 -2.18
C SER A 289 -1.16 -21.70 -2.64
N ARG A 290 -0.93 -21.86 -3.95
CA ARG A 290 0.40 -21.82 -4.54
C ARG A 290 0.43 -20.78 -5.65
N HIS A 291 1.39 -19.87 -5.58
CA HIS A 291 1.61 -18.85 -6.61
C HIS A 291 3.06 -18.87 -7.10
N ALA A 292 3.22 -18.57 -8.39
CA ALA A 292 4.48 -18.44 -9.09
C ALA A 292 4.62 -17.02 -9.63
N ILE A 293 5.76 -16.38 -9.42
CA ILE A 293 6.06 -15.07 -10.01
C ILE A 293 7.00 -15.26 -11.19
N ILE A 294 6.51 -14.99 -12.40
CA ILE A 294 7.26 -15.16 -13.65
C ILE A 294 7.40 -13.78 -14.28
N ASN A 295 8.63 -13.26 -14.37
CA ASN A 295 8.92 -11.90 -14.85
C ASN A 295 7.97 -10.85 -14.24
N ASP A 296 7.87 -10.88 -12.92
CA ASP A 296 7.10 -9.93 -12.11
C ASP A 296 5.57 -10.00 -12.30
N VAL A 297 5.09 -11.08 -12.93
CA VAL A 297 3.66 -11.41 -13.04
C VAL A 297 3.37 -12.62 -12.16
N SER A 298 2.42 -12.49 -11.23
CA SER A 298 1.98 -13.58 -10.35
C SER A 298 0.97 -14.49 -11.04
N PHE A 299 1.12 -15.80 -10.89
CA PHE A 299 0.25 -16.84 -11.44
C PHE A 299 -0.19 -17.81 -10.36
N ALA A 300 -1.50 -18.08 -10.28
CA ALA A 300 -2.04 -19.26 -9.63
C ALA A 300 -2.02 -20.48 -10.58
N ALA A 301 -2.15 -21.69 -10.04
CA ALA A 301 -2.30 -22.89 -10.87
C ALA A 301 -3.58 -22.81 -11.71
N GLY A 302 -3.45 -22.98 -13.02
CA GLY A 302 -4.51 -22.89 -14.01
C GLY A 302 -4.68 -21.53 -14.69
N GLU A 303 -4.08 -20.45 -14.15
CA GLU A 303 -4.23 -19.09 -14.68
C GLU A 303 -3.51 -18.88 -16.02
N PHE A 304 -4.08 -17.98 -16.84
CA PHE A 304 -3.49 -17.47 -18.07
C PHE A 304 -3.21 -15.98 -17.93
N LYS A 305 -1.96 -15.54 -18.15
CA LYS A 305 -1.59 -14.12 -18.16
C LYS A 305 -0.56 -13.82 -19.24
N ASN A 306 -0.47 -12.54 -19.58
CA ASN A 306 0.52 -12.02 -20.53
C ASN A 306 1.78 -11.57 -19.77
N VAL A 307 2.95 -11.90 -20.30
CA VAL A 307 4.25 -11.48 -19.78
C VAL A 307 4.99 -10.69 -20.86
N ASN A 308 5.47 -9.51 -20.51
CA ASN A 308 6.22 -8.65 -21.42
C ASN A 308 7.72 -8.98 -21.36
N LEU A 309 8.24 -9.39 -22.51
CA LEU A 309 9.67 -9.56 -22.79
C LEU A 309 10.16 -8.39 -23.63
N ARG A 310 11.48 -8.18 -23.70
CA ARG A 310 12.08 -7.05 -24.43
C ARG A 310 11.56 -6.86 -25.85
N SER A 311 11.33 -7.95 -26.58
CA SER A 311 10.94 -7.94 -27.99
C SER A 311 9.44 -8.19 -28.23
N ARG A 312 8.66 -8.61 -27.22
CA ARG A 312 7.26 -9.05 -27.40
C ARG A 312 6.53 -9.31 -26.09
N THR A 313 5.22 -9.52 -26.18
CA THR A 313 4.39 -10.09 -25.12
C THR A 313 4.11 -11.56 -25.41
N VAL A 314 4.27 -12.43 -24.42
CA VAL A 314 3.93 -13.87 -24.51
C VAL A 314 2.81 -14.20 -23.54
N ARG A 315 1.84 -15.01 -24.00
CA ARG A 315 0.78 -15.51 -23.13
C ARG A 315 1.19 -16.85 -22.54
N ILE A 316 1.07 -16.96 -21.23
CA ILE A 316 1.53 -18.11 -20.45
C ILE A 316 0.35 -18.67 -19.68
N ARG A 317 0.24 -19.99 -19.65
CA ARG A 317 -0.59 -20.73 -18.71
C ARG A 317 0.29 -21.39 -17.65
N CYS A 318 0.02 -21.09 -16.39
CA CYS A 318 0.63 -21.80 -15.27
C CYS A 318 -0.15 -23.08 -15.01
N ARG A 319 0.45 -24.26 -15.14
CA ARG A 319 -0.24 -25.55 -14.99
C ARG A 319 -0.14 -26.08 -13.57
N GLU A 320 1.07 -26.12 -13.05
CA GLU A 320 1.36 -26.69 -11.74
C GLU A 320 2.44 -25.87 -11.04
N ILE A 321 2.28 -25.68 -9.74
CA ILE A 321 3.22 -24.96 -8.89
C ILE A 321 3.66 -25.90 -7.77
N SER A 322 4.97 -26.13 -7.66
CA SER A 322 5.57 -27.03 -6.68
C SER A 322 6.79 -26.37 -6.03
N ARG A 323 7.33 -26.99 -4.95
CA ARG A 323 8.61 -26.57 -4.37
C ARG A 323 9.78 -26.64 -5.34
N ALA A 324 9.70 -27.49 -6.37
CA ALA A 324 10.77 -27.71 -7.33
C ALA A 324 10.74 -26.73 -8.52
N GLY A 325 9.66 -25.95 -8.67
CA GLY A 325 9.46 -25.07 -9.82
C GLY A 325 8.01 -25.09 -10.33
N VAL A 326 7.82 -24.52 -11.52
CA VAL A 326 6.50 -24.28 -12.11
C VAL A 326 6.42 -24.91 -13.48
N VAL A 327 5.35 -25.65 -13.76
CA VAL A 327 5.08 -26.19 -15.09
C VAL A 327 4.30 -25.16 -15.89
N LEU A 328 4.85 -24.74 -17.03
CA LEU A 328 4.30 -23.71 -17.89
C LEU A 328 3.98 -24.25 -19.27
N GLU A 329 2.93 -23.68 -19.86
CA GLU A 329 2.60 -23.78 -21.27
C GLU A 329 2.60 -22.36 -21.84
N VAL A 330 3.28 -22.15 -22.95
CA VAL A 330 3.45 -20.83 -23.56
C VAL A 330 2.92 -20.88 -24.97
N ASP A 331 2.08 -19.91 -25.34
CA ASP A 331 1.49 -19.85 -26.68
C ASP A 331 2.62 -19.80 -27.74
N GLY A 332 2.60 -20.75 -28.68
CA GLY A 332 3.61 -20.88 -29.73
C GLY A 332 4.85 -21.70 -29.36
N PHE A 333 4.97 -22.18 -28.12
CA PHE A 333 6.01 -23.14 -27.72
C PHE A 333 5.47 -24.57 -27.72
N PRO A 334 6.14 -25.55 -28.38
CA PRO A 334 5.66 -26.92 -28.39
C PRO A 334 5.85 -27.59 -27.04
N GLY A 335 4.73 -27.88 -26.37
CA GLY A 335 4.69 -28.66 -25.13
C GLY A 335 4.82 -27.83 -23.86
N GLN A 336 4.85 -28.53 -22.73
CA GLN A 336 5.01 -27.93 -21.41
C GLN A 336 6.47 -28.01 -20.97
N PHE A 337 6.90 -27.05 -20.16
CA PHE A 337 8.22 -27.12 -19.53
C PHE A 337 8.18 -26.66 -18.08
N THR A 338 9.08 -27.21 -17.28
CA THR A 338 9.31 -26.72 -15.92
C THR A 338 10.27 -25.54 -15.95
N LEU A 339 9.94 -24.46 -15.25
CA LEU A 339 10.79 -23.32 -14.97
C LEU A 339 11.16 -23.34 -13.49
N LYS A 340 12.46 -23.33 -13.18
CA LYS A 340 12.97 -23.34 -11.80
C LYS A 340 13.41 -21.94 -11.37
N ILE A 341 13.47 -21.71 -10.06
CA ILE A 341 13.96 -20.44 -9.51
C ILE A 341 15.40 -20.23 -9.98
N GLY A 342 15.66 -19.06 -10.58
CA GLY A 342 16.97 -18.72 -11.12
C GLY A 342 17.28 -19.29 -12.51
N GLU A 343 16.39 -20.10 -13.09
CA GLU A 343 16.49 -20.56 -14.48
C GLU A 343 15.84 -19.52 -15.41
N GLU A 344 16.50 -19.23 -16.52
CA GLU A 344 15.99 -18.38 -17.59
C GLU A 344 15.69 -19.25 -18.81
N LYS A 345 14.48 -19.10 -19.36
CA LYS A 345 14.00 -19.87 -20.50
C LYS A 345 13.60 -18.94 -21.62
N PHE A 346 14.34 -19.03 -22.72
CA PHE A 346 13.97 -18.38 -23.95
C PHE A 346 12.80 -19.13 -24.58
N VAL A 347 11.70 -18.41 -24.77
CA VAL A 347 10.52 -18.90 -25.48
C VAL A 347 10.45 -18.22 -26.84
N PRO A 348 10.03 -18.93 -27.91
CA PRO A 348 10.09 -18.52 -29.30
C PRO A 348 9.17 -17.37 -29.66
#